data_AF-A0A429GW64-F1
#
_entry.id   AF-A0A429GW64-F1
#
_cell.length_a   1.000
_cell.length_b   1.000
_cell.length_c   1.000
_cell.angle_alpha   90.00
_cell.angle_beta   90.00
_cell.angle_gamma   90.00
#
_symmetry.space_group_name_H-M   'P 1'
#
loop_
_entity.id
_entity.type
_entity.pdbx_description
1 polymer ?
#
loop_
_entity_poly.entity_id
_entity_poly.type
_entity_poly.pdbx_seq_one_letter_code
_entity_poly.pdbx_strand_id
1 'polypeptide(L)'
;MLVCCDALHLPLRLESIDLVLLYFVLHEINPKLHMDALAGIKKVSKYTLIVEPIPNGNELYRKMCIIWRDAMRSVGKFEEYREPEYWLQLLDRLNFHIVEKRIISWETTVPHEVLKTVISSWINEWRRINVPKEFIKQLEMFLEETKEFRWSDILVVLASSK
;
A
#
# COMPACT_ATOMS: atom_id res chain seq x y z
N MET A 1 21.08 -9.52 3.47
CA MET A 1 20.55 -10.21 4.68
C MET A 1 19.12 -9.75 4.87
N LEU A 2 18.17 -10.66 5.06
CA LEU A 2 16.77 -10.35 5.38
C LEU A 2 16.48 -10.90 6.77
N VAL A 3 15.81 -10.11 7.62
CA VAL A 3 15.44 -10.48 8.98
C VAL A 3 13.93 -10.33 9.12
N CYS A 4 13.27 -11.38 9.60
CA CYS A 4 11.84 -11.32 9.90
C CYS A 4 11.64 -10.51 11.18
N CYS A 5 10.82 -9.46 11.12
CA CYS A 5 10.45 -8.64 12.27
C CYS A 5 9.03 -8.08 12.13
N ASP A 6 8.45 -7.70 13.26
CA ASP A 6 7.22 -6.92 13.31
C ASP A 6 7.57 -5.43 13.25
N ALA A 7 6.94 -4.68 12.34
CA ALA A 7 7.15 -3.24 12.20
C ALA A 7 6.77 -2.45 13.46
N LEU A 8 5.92 -3.01 14.32
CA LEU A 8 5.59 -2.42 15.63
C LEU A 8 6.70 -2.61 16.67
N HIS A 9 7.59 -3.58 16.44
CA HIS A 9 8.62 -4.02 17.38
C HIS A 9 9.96 -4.24 16.66
N LEU A 10 10.49 -3.17 16.04
CA LEU A 10 11.77 -3.22 15.32
C LEU A 10 12.92 -3.59 16.28
N PRO A 11 13.67 -4.68 16.03
CA PRO A 11 14.77 -5.14 16.88
C PRO A 11 16.06 -4.34 16.60
N LEU A 12 15.95 -3.02 16.53
CA LEU A 12 17.01 -2.10 16.13
C LEU A 12 17.29 -1.09 17.25
N ARG A 13 18.53 -0.60 17.31
CA ARG A 13 18.88 0.46 18.26
C ARG A 13 18.25 1.79 17.81
N LEU A 14 18.03 2.68 18.77
CA LEU A 14 17.61 4.06 18.48
C LEU A 14 18.60 4.74 17.54
N GLU A 15 18.09 5.54 16.61
CA GLU A 15 18.86 6.32 15.64
C GLU A 15 19.93 5.52 14.85
N SER A 16 19.72 4.22 14.64
CA SER A 16 20.70 3.33 14.00
C SER A 16 20.56 3.21 12.49
N ILE A 17 19.48 3.73 11.91
CA ILE A 17 19.16 3.61 10.48
C ILE A 17 19.16 5.01 9.84
N ASP A 18 19.88 5.16 8.73
CA ASP A 18 19.86 6.43 7.99
C ASP A 18 18.53 6.62 7.23
N LEU A 19 18.03 5.57 6.58
CA LEU A 19 16.79 5.61 5.79
C LEU A 19 15.96 4.34 5.99
N VAL A 20 14.66 4.52 6.26
CA VAL A 20 13.65 3.46 6.17
C VAL A 20 12.80 3.69 4.92
N LEU A 21 12.62 2.64 4.11
CA LEU A 21 11.75 2.65 2.94
C LEU A 21 10.50 1.81 3.22
N LEU A 22 9.34 2.45 3.12
CA LEU A 22 8.02 1.81 3.17
C LEU A 22 7.44 1.88 1.76
N TYR A 23 7.65 0.80 0.99
CA TYR A 23 7.27 0.73 -0.42
C TYR A 23 6.09 -0.21 -0.62
N PHE A 24 4.89 0.35 -0.78
CA PHE A 24 3.65 -0.40 -1.00
C PHE A 24 3.38 -1.44 0.10
N VAL A 25 3.48 -1.02 1.37
CA VAL A 25 3.34 -1.93 2.52
C VAL A 25 2.42 -1.39 3.62
N LEU A 26 2.24 -0.07 3.73
CA LEU A 26 1.45 0.49 4.82
C LEU A 26 -0.04 0.15 4.66
N HIS A 27 -0.55 0.05 3.43
CA HIS A 27 -1.93 -0.39 3.21
C HIS A 27 -2.19 -1.84 3.64
N GLU A 28 -1.16 -2.67 3.82
CA GLU A 28 -1.30 -4.04 4.33
C GLU A 28 -1.34 -4.13 5.86
N ILE A 29 -1.16 -3.00 6.56
CA ILE A 29 -1.19 -2.93 8.02
C ILE A 29 -2.61 -2.54 8.50
N ASN A 30 -2.99 -3.02 9.68
CA ASN A 30 -4.21 -2.57 10.33
C ASN A 30 -4.16 -1.04 10.53
N PRO A 31 -5.14 -0.26 10.04
CA PRO A 31 -5.14 1.20 10.13
C PRO A 31 -5.05 1.77 11.55
N LYS A 32 -5.45 0.98 12.55
CA LYS A 32 -5.33 1.35 13.97
C LYS A 32 -3.87 1.37 14.46
N LEU A 33 -2.97 0.69 13.76
CA LEU A 33 -1.57 0.48 14.14
C LEU A 33 -0.59 1.33 13.32
N HIS A 34 -1.05 2.05 12.29
CA HIS A 34 -0.17 2.88 11.46
C HIS A 34 0.62 3.92 12.27
N MET A 35 -0.03 4.55 13.24
CA MET A 35 0.61 5.54 14.11
C MET A 35 1.76 4.90 14.92
N ASP A 36 1.52 3.75 15.51
CA ASP A 36 2.50 3.05 16.34
C ASP A 36 3.67 2.52 15.49
N ALA A 37 3.39 1.97 14.30
CA ALA A 37 4.40 1.54 13.35
C ALA A 37 5.32 2.70 12.95
N LEU A 38 4.74 3.84 12.54
CA LEU A 38 5.52 5.02 12.16
C LEU A 38 6.28 5.63 13.36
N ALA A 39 5.71 5.59 14.56
CA ALA A 39 6.40 6.02 15.79
C ALA A 39 7.61 5.13 16.11
N GLY A 40 7.49 3.81 15.92
CA GLY A 40 8.58 2.85 16.04
C GLY A 40 9.69 3.13 15.03
N ILE A 41 9.33 3.37 13.77
CA ILE A 41 10.27 3.74 12.71
C ILE A 41 10.99 5.04 13.02
N LYS A 42 10.26 6.07 13.46
CA LYS A 42 10.83 7.38 13.82
C LYS A 42 11.96 7.27 14.84
N LYS A 43 11.82 6.36 15.82
CA LYS A 43 12.81 6.15 16.89
C LYS A 43 14.14 5.59 16.37
N VAL A 44 14.10 4.80 15.29
CA VAL A 44 15.28 4.08 14.78
C VAL A 44 15.88 4.74 13.56
N SER A 45 15.13 5.58 12.83
CA SER A 45 15.55 6.15 11.54
C SER A 45 15.82 7.65 11.59
N LYS A 46 16.75 8.13 10.76
CA LYS A 46 16.90 9.57 10.47
C LYS A 46 15.89 10.03 9.44
N TYR A 47 15.68 9.25 8.38
CA TYR A 47 14.71 9.51 7.32
C TYR A 47 13.76 8.33 7.13
N THR A 48 12.54 8.66 6.71
CA THR A 48 11.51 7.70 6.30
C THR A 48 10.98 8.10 4.94
N LEU A 49 11.04 7.19 3.98
CA LEU A 49 10.47 7.34 2.65
C LEU A 49 9.22 6.46 2.54
N ILE A 50 8.07 7.10 2.38
CA ILE A 50 6.78 6.45 2.17
C ILE A 50 6.46 6.48 0.68
N VAL A 51 6.15 5.32 0.11
CA VAL A 51 5.70 5.17 -1.27
C VAL A 51 4.42 4.34 -1.27
N GLU A 52 3.28 4.97 -1.60
CA GLU A 52 1.96 4.35 -1.51
C GLU A 52 1.09 4.72 -2.73
N PRO A 53 0.24 3.81 -3.24
CA PRO A 53 -0.68 4.12 -4.32
C PRO A 53 -1.82 5.02 -3.83
N ILE A 54 -2.31 5.89 -4.70
CA ILE A 54 -3.42 6.81 -4.42
C ILE A 54 -4.72 6.20 -4.94
N PRO A 55 -5.71 5.88 -4.09
CA PRO A 55 -6.86 5.09 -4.51
C PRO A 55 -7.87 5.83 -5.41
N ASN A 56 -7.91 7.17 -5.41
CA ASN A 56 -8.95 7.96 -6.10
C ASN A 56 -8.57 8.56 -7.47
N GLY A 57 -7.51 8.07 -8.15
CA GLY A 57 -7.10 8.58 -9.47
C GLY A 57 -7.87 8.05 -10.69
N ASN A 58 -8.49 6.86 -10.58
CA ASN A 58 -9.21 6.19 -11.67
C ASN A 58 -10.36 5.35 -11.10
N GLU A 59 -11.56 5.46 -11.68
CA GLU A 59 -12.76 4.70 -11.26
C GLU A 59 -12.55 3.18 -11.31
N LEU A 60 -11.91 2.67 -12.38
CA LEU A 60 -11.64 1.24 -12.51
C LEU A 60 -10.61 0.75 -11.50
N TYR A 61 -9.56 1.55 -11.25
CA TYR A 61 -8.59 1.24 -10.19
C TYR A 61 -9.27 1.21 -8.82
N ARG A 62 -10.13 2.20 -8.53
CA ARG A 62 -10.90 2.25 -7.30
C ARG A 62 -11.83 1.03 -7.14
N LYS A 63 -12.52 0.62 -8.21
CA LYS A 63 -13.35 -0.61 -8.22
C LYS A 63 -12.50 -1.84 -7.88
N MET A 64 -11.33 -1.98 -8.50
CA MET A 64 -10.37 -3.06 -8.20
C MET A 64 -9.94 -3.03 -6.72
N CYS A 65 -9.56 -1.87 -6.18
CA CYS A 65 -9.16 -1.72 -4.77
C CYS A 65 -10.27 -2.13 -3.80
N ILE A 66 -11.53 -1.83 -4.11
CA ILE A 66 -12.67 -2.23 -3.26
C ILE A 66 -12.81 -3.75 -3.22
N ILE A 67 -12.79 -4.41 -4.39
CA ILE A 67 -12.84 -5.88 -4.49
C ILE A 67 -11.71 -6.49 -3.68
N TRP A 68 -10.49 -5.97 -3.83
CA TRP A 68 -9.31 -6.47 -3.14
C TRP A 68 -9.40 -6.31 -1.62
N ARG A 69 -9.76 -5.11 -1.16
CA ARG A 69 -9.92 -4.82 0.28
C ARG A 69 -10.92 -5.77 0.92
N ASP A 70 -12.08 -5.94 0.30
CA ASP A 70 -13.14 -6.76 0.86
C ASP A 70 -12.75 -8.25 0.83
N ALA A 71 -12.03 -8.69 -0.21
CA ALA A 71 -11.43 -10.02 -0.28
C ALA A 71 -10.39 -10.26 0.84
N MET A 72 -9.44 -9.34 1.06
CA MET A 72 -8.42 -9.50 2.10
C MET A 72 -9.03 -9.48 3.50
N ARG A 73 -10.01 -8.60 3.75
CA ARG A 73 -10.74 -8.58 5.04
C ARG A 73 -11.45 -9.89 5.34
N SER A 74 -12.01 -10.57 4.32
CA SER A 74 -12.70 -11.85 4.50
C SER A 74 -11.81 -12.96 5.05
N VAL A 75 -10.49 -12.85 4.87
CA VAL A 75 -9.49 -13.80 5.38
C VAL A 75 -8.63 -13.21 6.51
N GLY A 76 -9.10 -12.11 7.14
CA GLY A 76 -8.43 -11.47 8.27
C GLY A 76 -7.16 -10.68 7.92
N LYS A 77 -6.96 -10.34 6.64
CA LYS A 77 -5.87 -9.50 6.14
C LYS A 77 -6.35 -8.07 5.85
N PHE A 78 -5.43 -7.16 5.56
CA PHE A 78 -5.72 -5.75 5.29
C PHE A 78 -5.22 -5.36 3.89
N GLU A 79 -5.98 -4.51 3.22
CA GLU A 79 -5.60 -3.82 1.99
C GLU A 79 -6.26 -2.43 1.99
N GLU A 80 -5.81 -1.60 2.92
CA GLU A 80 -6.44 -0.34 3.31
C GLU A 80 -5.74 0.84 2.66
N TYR A 81 -5.90 0.98 1.35
CA TYR A 81 -5.40 2.15 0.62
C TYR A 81 -5.94 3.46 1.19
N ARG A 82 -5.09 4.48 1.30
CA ARG A 82 -5.42 5.78 1.90
C ARG A 82 -4.99 6.93 1.00
N GLU A 83 -5.75 8.01 1.08
CA GLU A 83 -5.40 9.27 0.43
C GLU A 83 -4.12 9.88 1.01
N PRO A 84 -3.38 10.69 0.22
CA PRO A 84 -2.17 11.36 0.69
C PRO A 84 -2.34 12.12 2.00
N GLU A 85 -3.46 12.80 2.19
CA GLU A 85 -3.74 13.60 3.38
C GLU A 85 -3.71 12.77 4.65
N TYR A 86 -4.13 11.50 4.59
CA TYR A 86 -4.07 10.59 5.72
C TYR A 86 -2.63 10.34 6.18
N TRP A 87 -1.73 10.02 5.24
CA TRP A 87 -0.33 9.77 5.56
C TRP A 87 0.37 11.03 6.09
N LEU A 88 0.09 12.18 5.47
CA LEU A 88 0.65 13.47 5.88
C LEU A 88 0.19 13.86 7.30
N GLN A 89 -1.08 13.62 7.64
CA GLN A 89 -1.59 13.85 9.00
C GLN A 89 -0.93 12.94 10.04
N LEU A 90 -0.62 11.68 9.70
CA LEU A 90 0.11 10.79 10.61
C LEU A 90 1.54 11.30 10.86
N LEU A 91 2.23 11.69 9.79
CA LEU A 91 3.59 12.25 9.88
C LEU A 91 3.62 13.53 10.72
N ASP A 92 2.68 14.44 10.50
CA ASP A 92 2.53 15.69 11.26
C ASP A 92 2.29 15.42 12.76
N ARG A 93 1.35 14.52 13.09
CA ARG A 93 1.08 14.13 14.50
C ARG A 93 2.28 13.51 15.20
N LEU A 94 3.18 12.89 14.45
CA LEU A 94 4.43 12.31 14.95
C LEU A 94 5.60 13.31 14.90
N ASN A 95 5.35 14.58 14.54
CA ASN A 95 6.35 15.64 14.38
C ASN A 95 7.46 15.29 13.38
N PHE A 96 7.17 14.51 12.33
CA PHE A 96 8.10 14.36 11.22
C PHE A 96 8.20 15.67 10.44
N HIS A 97 9.41 16.04 10.02
CA HIS A 97 9.60 17.14 9.10
C HIS A 97 9.57 16.63 7.66
N ILE A 98 8.57 17.03 6.87
CA ILE A 98 8.48 16.65 5.46
C ILE A 98 9.59 17.37 4.69
N VAL A 99 10.52 16.59 4.14
CA VAL A 99 11.65 17.08 3.32
C VAL A 99 11.21 17.23 1.87
N GLU A 100 10.52 16.22 1.34
CA GLU A 100 10.01 16.21 -0.01
C GLU A 100 8.67 15.46 -0.09
N LYS A 101 7.76 15.98 -0.91
CA LYS A 101 6.50 15.33 -1.27
C LYS A 101 6.35 15.41 -2.78
N ARG A 102 6.08 14.28 -3.42
CA ARG A 102 5.81 14.19 -4.84
C ARG A 102 4.64 13.25 -5.10
N ILE A 103 3.87 13.55 -6.13
CA ILE A 103 2.94 12.61 -6.75
C ILE A 103 3.51 12.25 -8.11
N ILE A 104 3.62 10.96 -8.38
CA ILE A 104 4.06 10.42 -9.68
C ILE A 104 2.81 9.93 -10.38
N SER A 105 2.44 10.61 -11.47
CA SER A 105 1.23 10.26 -12.22
C SER A 105 1.48 9.14 -13.24
N TRP A 106 0.54 8.21 -13.30
CA TRP A 106 0.56 7.11 -14.27
C TRP A 106 -0.37 7.41 -15.44
N GLU A 107 0.20 7.88 -16.54
CA GLU A 107 -0.58 8.27 -17.71
C GLU A 107 -0.78 7.13 -18.72
N THR A 108 0.02 6.07 -18.61
CA THR A 108 0.03 4.96 -19.57
C THR A 108 -1.02 3.91 -19.25
N THR A 109 -1.83 3.56 -20.26
CA THR A 109 -2.75 2.43 -20.21
C THR A 109 -1.98 1.11 -20.09
N VAL A 110 -2.44 0.25 -19.19
CA VAL A 110 -1.91 -1.10 -19.01
C VAL A 110 -2.41 -1.98 -20.16
N PRO A 111 -1.51 -2.64 -20.93
CA PRO A 111 -1.93 -3.59 -21.94
C PRO A 111 -2.81 -4.69 -21.34
N HIS A 112 -3.91 -5.04 -22.01
CA HIS A 112 -4.89 -6.00 -21.47
C HIS A 112 -4.25 -7.35 -21.10
N GLU A 113 -3.30 -7.85 -21.90
CA GLU A 113 -2.58 -9.10 -21.59
C GLU A 113 -1.74 -9.02 -20.31
N VAL A 114 -1.17 -7.85 -20.01
CA VAL A 114 -0.44 -7.62 -18.76
C VAL A 114 -1.42 -7.63 -17.59
N LEU A 115 -2.55 -6.92 -17.72
CA LEU A 115 -3.59 -6.89 -16.68
C LEU A 115 -4.14 -8.30 -16.40
N LYS A 116 -4.41 -9.07 -17.45
CA LYS A 116 -4.87 -10.47 -17.37
C LYS A 116 -3.87 -11.36 -16.66
N THR A 117 -2.58 -11.23 -16.98
CA THR A 117 -1.50 -11.99 -16.32
C THR A 117 -1.46 -11.69 -14.82
N VAL A 118 -1.52 -10.41 -14.47
CA VAL A 118 -1.49 -9.94 -13.09
C VAL A 118 -2.71 -10.42 -12.31
N ILE A 119 -3.93 -10.24 -12.83
CA ILE A 119 -5.17 -10.70 -12.20
C ILE A 119 -5.19 -12.22 -12.04
N SER A 120 -4.71 -12.97 -13.04
CA SER A 120 -4.64 -14.43 -12.94
C SER A 120 -3.71 -14.88 -11.81
N SER A 121 -2.60 -14.18 -11.60
CA SER A 121 -1.70 -14.42 -10.47
C SER A 121 -2.39 -14.17 -9.13
N TRP A 122 -3.12 -13.06 -9.00
CA TRP A 122 -3.87 -12.72 -7.79
C TRP A 122 -4.96 -13.75 -7.47
N ILE A 123 -5.73 -14.18 -8.48
CA ILE A 123 -6.75 -15.21 -8.31
C ILE A 123 -6.13 -16.52 -7.79
N ASN A 124 -4.97 -16.92 -8.31
CA ASN A 124 -4.28 -18.11 -7.84
C ASN A 124 -3.84 -17.97 -6.37
N GLU A 125 -3.32 -16.82 -5.98
CA GLU A 125 -2.96 -16.57 -4.58
C GLU A 125 -4.20 -16.52 -3.67
N TRP A 126 -5.29 -15.88 -4.11
CA TRP A 126 -6.57 -15.84 -3.40
C TRP A 126 -7.13 -17.24 -3.15
N ARG A 127 -7.03 -18.14 -4.13
CA ARG A 127 -7.37 -19.56 -3.95
C ARG A 127 -6.51 -20.23 -2.88
N ARG A 128 -5.20 -19.93 -2.84
CA ARG A 128 -4.27 -20.52 -1.85
C ARG A 128 -4.55 -20.07 -0.43
N ILE A 129 -4.94 -18.81 -0.23
CA ILE A 129 -5.25 -18.25 1.09
C ILE A 129 -6.75 -18.39 1.46
N ASN A 130 -7.51 -19.18 0.69
CA ASN A 130 -8.93 -19.47 0.91
C ASN A 130 -9.85 -18.23 0.89
N VAL A 131 -9.58 -17.25 0.03
CA VAL A 131 -10.53 -16.16 -0.23
C VAL A 131 -11.84 -16.75 -0.81
N PRO A 132 -13.01 -16.27 -0.35
CA PRO A 132 -14.31 -16.71 -0.86
C PRO A 132 -14.46 -16.55 -2.38
N LYS A 133 -15.14 -17.51 -3.01
CA LYS A 133 -15.26 -17.60 -4.46
C LYS A 133 -15.99 -16.41 -5.09
N GLU A 134 -16.87 -15.75 -4.35
CA GLU A 134 -17.56 -14.55 -4.81
C GLU A 134 -16.60 -13.41 -5.17
N PHE A 135 -15.51 -13.23 -4.43
CA PHE A 135 -14.52 -12.18 -4.74
C PHE A 135 -13.68 -12.56 -5.96
N ILE A 136 -13.33 -13.84 -6.11
CA ILE A 136 -12.67 -14.35 -7.32
C ILE A 136 -13.55 -14.04 -8.54
N LYS A 137 -14.85 -14.34 -8.46
CA LYS A 137 -15.80 -14.06 -9.55
C LYS A 137 -15.91 -12.55 -9.84
N GLN A 138 -15.93 -11.70 -8.81
CA GLN A 138 -15.95 -10.24 -9.00
C GLN A 138 -14.69 -9.75 -9.73
N LEU A 139 -13.53 -10.33 -9.42
CA LEU A 139 -12.27 -9.95 -10.07
C LEU A 139 -12.18 -10.47 -11.52
N GLU A 140 -12.71 -11.67 -11.79
CA GLU A 140 -12.85 -12.21 -13.16
C GLU A 140 -13.79 -11.32 -13.99
N MET A 141 -14.96 -10.97 -13.47
CA MET A 141 -15.91 -10.05 -14.12
C MET A 141 -15.28 -8.67 -14.34
N PHE A 142 -14.52 -8.17 -13.37
CA PHE A 142 -13.78 -6.91 -13.52
C PHE A 142 -12.83 -6.95 -14.72
N LEU A 143 -12.06 -8.03 -14.88
CA LEU A 143 -11.16 -8.18 -16.03
C LEU A 143 -11.92 -8.24 -17.37
N GLU A 144 -13.04 -8.96 -17.44
CA GLU A 144 -13.87 -9.08 -18.64
C GLU A 144 -14.49 -7.74 -19.07
N GLU A 145 -14.95 -6.93 -18.11
CA GLU A 145 -15.57 -5.62 -18.36
C GLU A 145 -14.53 -4.52 -18.66
N THR A 146 -13.26 -4.73 -18.31
CA THR A 146 -12.22 -3.71 -18.39
C THR A 146 -11.64 -3.60 -19.80
N LYS A 147 -11.95 -2.49 -20.46
CA LYS A 147 -11.39 -2.16 -21.79
C LYS A 147 -10.06 -1.41 -21.70
N GLU A 148 -10.00 -0.38 -20.87
CA GLU A 148 -8.80 0.44 -20.66
C GLU A 148 -8.56 0.61 -19.16
N PHE A 149 -7.38 0.22 -18.70
CA PHE A 149 -7.01 0.28 -17.29
C PHE A 149 -5.73 1.08 -17.11
N ARG A 150 -5.64 1.82 -16.01
CA ARG A 150 -4.43 2.53 -15.59
C ARG A 150 -4.19 2.26 -14.12
N TRP A 151 -2.92 2.05 -13.77
CA TRP A 151 -2.51 2.04 -12.38
C TRP A 151 -2.77 3.40 -11.73
N SER A 152 -2.92 3.42 -10.41
CA SER A 152 -3.00 4.67 -9.66
C SER A 152 -1.72 5.46 -9.73
N ASP A 153 -1.87 6.77 -9.56
CA ASP A 153 -0.77 7.64 -9.17
C ASP A 153 -0.13 7.17 -7.85
N ILE A 154 1.14 7.51 -7.67
CA ILE A 154 1.94 7.09 -6.52
C ILE A 154 2.30 8.33 -5.70
N LEU A 155 1.97 8.30 -4.42
CA LEU A 155 2.49 9.24 -3.44
C LEU A 155 3.91 8.84 -3.06
N VAL A 156 4.82 9.80 -3.06
CA VAL A 156 6.17 9.67 -2.51
C VAL A 156 6.37 10.78 -1.47
N VAL A 157 6.68 10.40 -0.23
CA VAL A 157 6.97 11.36 0.86
C VAL A 157 8.28 10.97 1.54
N LEU A 158 9.26 11.86 1.47
CA LEU A 158 10.47 11.78 2.28
C LEU A 158 10.30 12.67 3.50
N ALA A 159 10.47 12.09 4.69
CA ALA A 159 10.34 12.79 5.95
C ALA A 159 11.54 12.54 6.87
N SER A 160 11.98 13.58 7.58
CA SER A 160 13.01 13.54 8.61
C SER A 160 12.37 13.27 9.98
N SER A 161 12.99 12.36 10.74
CA SER A 161 12.61 12.07 12.13
C SER A 161 13.03 13.18 13.10
N LYS A 162 14.00 14.02 12.69
CA LYS A 162 14.49 15.21 13.42
C LYS A 162 13.88 16.48 12.85
#